data_AF-A0A7L7L829-F1
#
_entry.id   AF-A0A7L7L829-F1
#
_cell.length_a   1.000
_cell.length_b   1.000
_cell.length_c   1.000
_cell.angle_alpha   90.00
_cell.angle_beta   90.00
_cell.angle_gamma   90.00
#
_symmetry.space_group_name_H-M   'P 1'
#
loop_
_entity.id
_entity.type
_entity.pdbx_description
1 polymer ?
#
loop_
_entity_poly.entity_id
_entity_poly.type
_entity_poly.pdbx_seq_one_letter_code
_entity_poly.pdbx_strand_id
1 'polypeptide(L)'
;MKKAILSLAILFQVVVASANNKGGNQELTVYKQPSKETEILKVLSETDEVALVRPFNNRWSIVTVNKEVGYMSSFQLSQYNKQQRAAAIAKAKATKTKQNGRS
;
A
#
# COMPACT_ATOMS: atom_id res chain seq x y z
N MET A 1 -55.85 14.36 11.68
CA MET A 1 -54.37 14.36 11.53
C MET A 1 -53.77 13.56 12.69
N LYS A 2 -52.62 12.89 12.46
CA LYS A 2 -51.85 12.03 13.42
C LYS A 2 -52.35 10.56 13.38
N LYS A 3 -51.55 9.51 13.15
CA LYS A 3 -50.09 9.30 13.05
C LYS A 3 -49.85 8.08 12.12
N ALA A 4 -48.93 8.19 11.16
CA ALA A 4 -48.38 7.02 10.49
C ALA A 4 -47.26 6.46 11.37
N ILE A 5 -47.37 5.20 11.78
CA ILE A 5 -46.25 4.47 12.39
C ILE A 5 -45.72 3.56 11.31
N LEU A 6 -44.77 4.08 10.55
CA LEU A 6 -43.96 3.29 9.62
C LEU A 6 -42.78 2.72 10.42
N SER A 7 -42.98 1.56 11.03
CA SER A 7 -41.89 0.84 11.70
C SER A 7 -41.00 0.18 10.66
N LEU A 8 -39.94 0.89 10.24
CA LEU A 8 -38.91 0.36 9.36
C LEU A 8 -37.82 -0.33 10.22
N ALA A 9 -37.95 -1.64 10.40
CA ALA A 9 -36.92 -2.45 11.04
C ALA A 9 -35.80 -2.77 10.03
N ILE A 10 -34.74 -1.97 10.01
CA ILE A 10 -33.49 -2.31 9.32
C ILE A 10 -32.58 -3.02 10.32
N LEU A 11 -32.63 -4.35 10.33
CA LEU A 11 -31.62 -5.18 11.01
C LEU A 11 -30.56 -5.56 9.98
N PHE A 12 -29.61 -4.65 9.71
CA PHE A 12 -28.40 -4.99 8.96
C PHE A 12 -27.30 -5.36 9.95
N GLN A 13 -27.22 -6.63 10.34
CA GLN A 13 -26.07 -7.10 11.11
C GLN A 13 -24.92 -7.37 10.13
N VAL A 14 -23.97 -6.44 10.07
CA VAL A 14 -22.72 -6.64 9.34
C VAL A 14 -21.84 -7.56 10.18
N VAL A 15 -21.78 -8.84 9.83
CA VAL A 15 -20.75 -9.75 10.33
C VAL A 15 -19.49 -9.51 9.51
N VAL A 16 -18.54 -8.73 10.03
CA VAL A 16 -17.18 -8.69 9.46
C VAL A 16 -16.37 -9.81 10.09
N ALA A 17 -16.31 -10.95 9.41
CA ALA A 17 -15.31 -11.97 9.68
C ALA A 17 -13.97 -11.52 9.08
N SER A 18 -13.12 -10.87 9.89
CA SER A 18 -11.75 -10.57 9.51
C SER A 18 -10.91 -11.85 9.54
N ALA A 19 -10.89 -12.58 8.42
CA ALA A 19 -9.97 -13.68 8.19
C ALA A 19 -8.54 -13.12 8.04
N ASN A 20 -7.78 -13.19 9.13
CA ASN A 20 -6.40 -12.71 9.18
C ASN A 20 -5.48 -13.75 8.52
N ASN A 21 -5.48 -13.80 7.18
CA ASN A 21 -4.53 -14.58 6.40
C ASN A 21 -3.13 -13.96 6.52
N LYS A 22 -2.41 -14.32 7.59
CA LYS A 22 -0.96 -14.10 7.72
C LYS A 22 -0.26 -14.96 6.67
N GLY A 23 0.06 -14.38 5.51
CA GLY A 23 0.89 -15.07 4.52
C GLY A 23 0.91 -14.47 3.12
N GLY A 24 0.04 -13.51 2.79
CA GLY A 24 0.12 -12.80 1.51
C GLY A 24 1.18 -11.69 1.58
N ASN A 25 2.03 -11.57 0.56
CA ASN A 25 2.77 -10.34 0.30
C ASN A 25 1.77 -9.18 0.35
N GLN A 26 1.91 -8.30 1.33
CA GLN A 26 1.00 -7.18 1.47
C GLN A 26 1.20 -6.26 0.27
N GLU A 27 0.14 -6.15 -0.53
CA GLU A 27 0.12 -5.26 -1.68
C GLU A 27 0.41 -3.83 -1.23
N LEU A 28 1.35 -3.20 -1.93
CA LEU A 28 1.76 -1.84 -1.63
C LEU A 28 0.87 -0.88 -2.42
N THR A 29 0.27 0.09 -1.72
CA THR A 29 -0.80 0.91 -2.28
C THR A 29 -0.55 2.38 -1.96
N VAL A 30 -0.79 3.24 -2.95
CA VAL A 30 -0.84 4.69 -2.83
C VAL A 30 -2.30 5.13 -2.94
N TYR A 31 -2.74 5.99 -2.03
CA TYR A 31 -4.12 6.47 -1.90
C TYR A 31 -4.20 7.95 -2.27
N LYS A 32 -5.38 8.42 -2.69
CA LYS A 32 -5.62 9.85 -2.96
C LYS A 32 -5.72 10.69 -1.69
N GLN A 33 -6.02 10.07 -0.55
CA GLN A 33 -6.15 10.71 0.76
C GLN A 33 -5.45 9.85 1.84
N PRO A 34 -5.11 10.41 3.01
CA PRO A 34 -4.46 9.68 4.09
C PRO A 34 -5.44 8.78 4.87
N SER A 35 -6.16 7.91 4.17
CA SER A 35 -7.07 6.90 4.71
C SER A 35 -7.13 5.67 3.81
N LYS A 36 -7.26 4.48 4.40
CA LYS A 36 -7.42 3.21 3.66
C LYS A 36 -8.81 3.02 3.06
N GLU A 37 -9.77 3.84 3.47
CA GLU A 37 -11.16 3.81 2.98
C GLU A 37 -11.38 4.74 1.78
N THR A 38 -10.29 5.33 1.27
CA THR A 38 -10.34 6.30 0.16
C THR A 38 -9.90 5.65 -1.13
N GLU A 39 -10.15 6.36 -2.23
CA GLU A 39 -9.78 5.90 -3.56
C GLU A 39 -8.27 5.58 -3.64
N ILE A 40 -7.98 4.43 -4.22
CA ILE A 40 -6.62 3.99 -4.52
C ILE A 40 -6.14 4.76 -5.74
N LEU A 41 -5.05 5.51 -5.56
CA LEU A 41 -4.34 6.17 -6.67
C LEU A 41 -3.59 5.13 -7.51
N LYS A 42 -2.85 4.23 -6.85
CA LYS A 42 -2.07 3.20 -7.53
C LYS A 42 -1.81 2.01 -6.62
N VAL A 43 -1.99 0.83 -7.17
CA VAL A 43 -1.39 -0.40 -6.66
C VAL A 43 0.00 -0.56 -7.28
N LEU A 44 1.04 -0.70 -6.45
CA LEU A 44 2.42 -0.75 -6.92
C LEU A 44 2.81 -2.15 -7.40
N SER A 45 3.50 -2.17 -8.54
CA SER A 45 4.24 -3.30 -9.08
C SER A 45 5.73 -3.19 -8.72
N GLU A 46 6.50 -4.25 -8.94
CA GLU A 46 7.96 -4.27 -8.68
C GLU A 46 8.75 -3.23 -9.51
N THR A 47 8.18 -2.78 -10.64
CA THR A 47 8.79 -1.77 -11.52
C THR A 47 8.39 -0.34 -11.17
N ASP A 48 7.41 -0.14 -10.29
CA ASP A 48 6.94 1.19 -9.92
C ASP A 48 7.95 1.87 -8.97
N GLU A 49 8.34 3.09 -9.33
CA GLU A 49 9.20 3.93 -8.49
C GLU A 49 8.36 4.88 -7.65
N VAL A 50 8.63 4.88 -6.34
CA VAL A 50 7.97 5.76 -5.38
C VAL A 50 9.02 6.66 -4.74
N ALA A 51 8.83 7.96 -4.91
CA ALA A 51 9.65 8.98 -4.25
C ALA A 51 8.93 9.52 -3.01
N LEU A 52 9.63 9.57 -1.88
CA LEU A 52 9.14 10.29 -0.70
C LEU A 52 9.22 11.80 -0.96
N VAL A 53 8.08 12.49 -0.83
CA VAL A 53 8.04 13.95 -0.86
C VAL A 53 8.28 14.50 0.54
N ARG A 54 7.43 14.10 1.51
CA ARG A 54 7.54 14.48 2.92
C ARG A 54 6.66 13.61 3.83
N PRO A 55 6.94 13.52 5.13
CA PRO A 55 5.98 13.02 6.10
C PRO A 55 4.72 13.90 6.14
N PHE A 56 3.54 13.28 6.26
CA PHE A 56 2.28 13.97 6.55
C PHE A 56 1.98 13.95 8.04
N ASN A 57 2.04 12.75 8.64
CA ASN A 57 1.94 12.54 10.09
C ASN A 57 2.63 11.21 10.47
N ASN A 58 2.49 10.77 11.71
CA ASN A 58 3.14 9.54 12.20
C ASN A 58 2.69 8.25 11.47
N ARG A 59 1.58 8.30 10.71
CA ARG A 59 0.99 7.15 10.03
C ARG A 59 1.10 7.22 8.51
N TRP A 60 1.30 8.41 7.95
CA TRP A 60 1.20 8.67 6.51
C TRP A 60 2.35 9.53 6.01
N SER A 61 2.79 9.22 4.79
CA SER A 61 3.75 10.01 4.03
C SER A 61 3.14 10.44 2.71
N ILE A 62 3.49 11.65 2.27
CA ILE A 62 3.19 12.13 0.92
C ILE A 62 4.29 11.61 0.01
N VAL A 63 3.89 10.95 -1.07
CA VAL A 63 4.78 10.32 -2.03
C VAL A 63 4.40 10.73 -3.45
N THR A 64 5.33 10.56 -4.37
CA THR A 64 5.08 10.67 -5.80
C THR A 64 5.28 9.32 -6.46
N VAL A 65 4.34 8.92 -7.31
CA VAL A 65 4.42 7.74 -8.18
C VAL A 65 3.90 8.13 -9.56
N ASN A 66 4.62 7.79 -10.62
CA ASN A 66 4.23 8.15 -12.00
C ASN A 66 3.87 9.64 -12.21
N LYS A 67 4.60 10.54 -11.52
CA LYS A 67 4.38 12.00 -11.50
C LYS A 67 3.09 12.47 -10.79
N GLU A 68 2.33 11.56 -10.18
CA GLU A 68 1.17 11.90 -9.36
C GLU A 68 1.53 11.89 -7.87
N VAL A 69 0.97 12.84 -7.12
CA VAL A 69 1.15 12.94 -5.67
C VAL A 69 0.04 12.18 -4.96
N GLY A 70 0.41 11.33 -4.01
CA GLY A 70 -0.55 10.58 -3.19
C GLY A 70 -0.02 10.31 -1.79
N TYR A 71 -0.73 9.45 -1.07
CA TYR A 71 -0.47 9.12 0.32
C TYR A 71 -0.18 7.63 0.44
N MET A 72 0.91 7.30 1.12
CA MET A 72 1.23 5.92 1.48
C MET A 72 1.42 5.82 2.99
N SER A 73 0.93 4.73 3.58
CA SER A 73 1.12 4.51 5.01
C SER A 73 2.61 4.35 5.32
N SER A 74 3.08 4.87 6.45
CA SER A 74 4.49 4.76 6.86
C SER A 74 4.95 3.30 6.96
N PHE A 75 4.03 2.39 7.30
CA PHE A 75 4.28 0.95 7.29
C PHE A 75 4.55 0.42 5.88
N GLN A 76 3.67 0.69 4.91
CA GLN A 76 3.87 0.29 3.51
C GLN A 76 5.12 0.92 2.91
N LEU A 77 5.41 2.19 3.21
CA LEU A 77 6.64 2.85 2.78
C LEU A 77 7.89 2.13 3.31
N SER A 78 7.88 1.66 4.57
CA SER A 78 8.98 0.86 5.09
C SER A 78 9.12 -0.48 4.36
N GLN A 79 8.02 -1.13 4.00
CA GLN A 79 8.06 -2.39 3.26
C GLN A 79 8.58 -2.19 1.83
N TYR A 80 8.11 -1.15 1.14
CA TYR A 80 8.63 -0.73 -0.16
C TYR A 80 10.16 -0.58 -0.11
N ASN A 81 10.67 0.20 0.85
CA ASN A 81 12.11 0.42 0.99
C ASN A 81 12.89 -0.86 1.26
N LYS A 82 12.33 -1.81 2.01
CA LYS A 82 12.95 -3.13 2.23
C LYS A 82 13.02 -3.94 0.94
N GLN A 83 11.93 -3.96 0.16
CA GLN A 83 11.87 -4.65 -1.12
C GLN A 83 12.90 -4.09 -2.11
N GLN A 84 12.99 -2.75 -2.24
CA GLN A 84 13.96 -2.12 -3.13
C GLN A 84 15.40 -2.42 -2.74
N ARG A 85 15.72 -2.43 -1.43
CA ARG A 85 17.06 -2.80 -0.95
C ARG A 85 17.38 -4.26 -1.24
N ALA A 86 16.43 -5.17 -1.02
CA ALA A 86 16.61 -6.59 -1.33
C ALA A 86 16.86 -6.82 -2.83
N ALA A 87 16.07 -6.17 -3.69
CA ALA A 87 16.23 -6.22 -5.14
C ALA A 87 17.60 -5.68 -5.59
N ALA A 88 18.06 -4.56 -5.01
CA ALA A 88 19.38 -4.01 -5.30
C ALA A 88 20.52 -4.98 -4.93
N ILE A 89 20.42 -5.61 -3.76
CA ILE A 89 21.42 -6.61 -3.31
C ILE A 89 21.42 -7.83 -4.22
N ALA A 90 20.25 -8.33 -4.62
CA ALA A 90 20.14 -9.47 -5.53
C ALA A 90 20.77 -9.16 -6.90
N LYS A 91 20.49 -7.98 -7.47
CA LYS A 91 21.10 -7.51 -8.73
C LYS A 91 22.62 -7.42 -8.61
N ALA A 92 23.14 -6.87 -7.51
CA ALA A 92 24.59 -6.75 -7.29
C ALA A 92 25.29 -8.13 -7.22
N LYS A 93 24.67 -9.11 -6.55
CA LYS A 93 25.20 -10.50 -6.48
C LYS A 93 25.22 -11.16 -7.85
N ALA A 94 24.14 -11.04 -8.63
CA ALA A 94 24.05 -11.63 -9.97
C ALA A 94 25.14 -11.08 -10.91
N THR A 95 25.42 -9.78 -10.86
CA THR A 95 26.48 -9.16 -11.66
C THR A 95 27.87 -9.68 -11.26
N LYS A 96 28.14 -9.88 -9.97
CA LYS A 96 29.42 -10.41 -9.49
C LYS A 96 29.66 -11.86 -9.92
N THR A 97 28.64 -12.71 -9.89
CA THR A 97 28.73 -14.10 -10.38
C THR A 97 29.02 -14.16 -11.88
N LYS A 98 28.45 -13.25 -12.67
CA LYS A 98 28.67 -13.18 -14.12
C LYS A 98 30.08 -12.70 -14.50
N GLN A 99 30.72 -11.88 -13.66
CA GLN A 99 32.09 -11.41 -13.87
C GLN A 99 33.15 -12.49 -13.55
N ASN A 100 32.91 -13.32 -12.53
CA ASN A 100 33.85 -14.37 -12.11
C ASN A 100 33.82 -15.65 -12.98
N GLY A 101 32.86 -15.79 -13.91
CA GLY A 101 32.76 -16.92 -14.83
C GLY A 101 33.31 -16.65 -16.23
N ARG A 102 34.03 -15.54 -16.43
CA ARG A 102 34.52 -15.07 -17.73
C ARG A 102 36.05 -14.95 -17.82
N SER A 103 36.75 -15.49 -16.84
CA SER A 103 38.21 -15.61 -16.74
C SER A 103 38.66 -17.01 -17.06
#